data_AF-A0A3N9UB98-F1
#
_entry.id   AF-A0A3N9UB98-F1
#
_cell.length_a   1.000
_cell.length_b   1.000
_cell.length_c   1.000
_cell.angle_alpha   90.00
_cell.angle_beta   90.00
_cell.angle_gamma   90.00
#
_symmetry.space_group_name_H-M   'P 1'
#
loop_
_entity.id
_entity.type
_entity.pdbx_description
1 polymer ?
#
loop_
_entity_poly.entity_id
_entity_poly.type
_entity_poly.pdbx_seq_one_letter_code
_entity_poly.pdbx_strand_id
1 'polypeptide(L)'
;MLKNRLLNNRYTLPFAILLSALFIFLLNPFANFAKESDLGIDITMYSNNELKHYHDKYESLMNSLRADLSEHGYPLTVDFTLLDDEKVEILIKRYETNEKLKSNELKEVEQLVSTFLAKQKVDPSMFKISVSNTTQPVLKTANRLSYRDLTEYISNALIDEGIEGYHIDYEILPLTTKIIMQFPNPLEPSQKEEIQQIAEKVLKKNNFAYGKIQIQLTNFLSKAENLPNLKQAEVNQLYEELQKDDGFMDQVGRELNKAGFMGSISGTVYAPNDIELFFDYPNDVEKQEEITRILENYITKFNLNADAFHIKFDVDELN
;
A
#
# COMPACT_ATOMS: atom_id res chain seq x y z
N MET A 1 -12.01 5.41 -77.46
CA MET A 1 -13.01 5.16 -76.39
C MET A 1 -12.53 4.11 -75.37
N LEU A 2 -11.29 4.20 -74.85
CA LEU A 2 -10.75 3.17 -73.93
C LEU A 2 -9.63 3.67 -73.00
N LYS A 3 -9.67 4.93 -72.56
CA LYS A 3 -8.66 5.50 -71.64
C LYS A 3 -9.18 6.10 -70.33
N ASN A 4 -10.50 6.12 -70.10
CA ASN A 4 -11.10 6.67 -68.87
C ASN A 4 -11.59 5.62 -67.85
N ARG A 5 -11.37 4.31 -68.07
CA ARG A 5 -11.83 3.27 -67.13
C ARG A 5 -10.82 2.84 -66.07
N LEU A 6 -9.54 3.24 -66.18
CA LEU A 6 -8.48 2.76 -65.27
C LEU A 6 -8.08 3.75 -64.16
N LEU A 7 -8.55 4.99 -64.21
CA LEU A 7 -8.25 5.99 -63.17
C LEU A 7 -9.25 5.96 -62.00
N ASN A 8 -10.45 5.39 -62.19
CA ASN A 8 -11.47 5.34 -61.14
C ASN A 8 -11.28 4.23 -60.09
N ASN A 9 -10.35 3.30 -60.28
CA ASN A 9 -10.12 2.18 -59.37
C ASN A 9 -8.90 2.32 -58.46
N ARG A 10 -8.07 3.36 -58.62
CA ARG A 10 -6.85 3.52 -57.81
C ARG A 10 -7.08 4.26 -56.49
N TYR A 11 -8.15 5.05 -56.40
CA TYR A 11 -8.45 5.83 -55.20
C TYR A 11 -9.68 5.31 -54.45
N THR A 12 -10.53 4.49 -55.06
CA THR A 12 -11.74 3.96 -54.40
C THR A 12 -11.42 2.99 -53.26
N LEU A 13 -10.40 2.14 -53.44
CA LEU A 13 -9.99 1.19 -52.40
C LEU A 13 -9.41 1.87 -51.15
N PRO A 14 -8.40 2.77 -51.24
CA PRO A 14 -7.88 3.44 -50.05
C PRO A 14 -8.91 4.37 -49.40
N PHE A 15 -9.77 5.03 -50.18
CA PHE A 15 -10.81 5.90 -49.64
C PHE A 15 -11.91 5.11 -48.92
N ALA A 16 -12.29 3.92 -49.41
CA ALA A 16 -13.23 3.03 -48.74
C ALA A 16 -12.65 2.46 -47.44
N ILE A 17 -11.34 2.17 -47.38
CA ILE A 17 -10.65 1.73 -46.16
C ILE A 17 -10.61 2.88 -45.13
N LEU A 18 -10.32 4.10 -45.57
CA LEU A 18 -10.29 5.27 -44.67
C LEU A 18 -11.69 5.61 -44.13
N LEU A 19 -12.72 5.54 -44.97
CA LEU A 19 -14.11 5.73 -44.55
C LEU A 19 -14.61 4.64 -43.62
N SER A 20 -14.24 3.38 -43.83
CA SER A 20 -14.62 2.28 -42.94
C SER A 20 -13.89 2.34 -41.60
N ALA A 21 -12.60 2.71 -41.58
CA ALA A 21 -11.87 2.98 -40.34
C ALA A 21 -12.49 4.16 -39.56
N LEU A 22 -12.85 5.24 -40.25
CA LEU A 22 -13.52 6.38 -39.62
C LEU A 22 -14.93 6.03 -39.11
N PHE A 23 -15.67 5.18 -39.82
CA PHE A 23 -16.99 4.68 -39.39
C PHE A 23 -16.90 3.76 -38.17
N ILE A 24 -15.84 2.94 -38.07
CA ILE A 24 -15.55 2.12 -36.89
C ILE A 24 -15.21 3.00 -35.68
N PHE A 25 -14.43 4.07 -35.88
CA PHE A 25 -14.12 5.04 -34.80
C PHE A 25 -15.34 5.87 -34.36
N LEU A 26 -16.23 6.24 -35.29
CA LEU A 26 -17.40 7.09 -35.00
C LEU A 26 -18.63 6.32 -34.50
N LEU A 27 -18.78 5.02 -34.82
CA LEU A 27 -19.82 4.17 -34.25
C LEU A 27 -19.44 3.59 -32.88
N ASN A 28 -18.16 3.64 -32.51
CA ASN A 28 -17.65 3.12 -31.25
C ASN A 28 -16.85 4.15 -30.43
N PRO A 29 -17.33 5.40 -30.24
CA PRO A 29 -16.65 6.34 -29.34
C PRO A 29 -16.65 5.85 -27.89
N PHE A 30 -17.42 4.80 -27.58
CA PHE A 30 -17.57 4.23 -26.24
C PHE A 30 -17.12 2.77 -26.06
N ALA A 31 -16.63 2.05 -27.08
CA ALA A 31 -16.22 0.63 -26.90
C ALA A 31 -14.94 0.42 -26.09
N ASN A 32 -14.23 1.49 -25.73
CA ASN A 32 -13.14 1.46 -24.76
C ASN A 32 -13.55 1.99 -23.38
N PHE A 33 -14.83 2.30 -23.14
CA PHE A 33 -15.31 2.33 -21.77
C PHE A 33 -15.39 0.88 -21.32
N ALA A 34 -14.58 0.57 -20.31
CA ALA A 34 -14.54 -0.73 -19.65
C ALA A 34 -15.96 -1.29 -19.58
N LYS A 35 -16.17 -2.48 -20.15
CA LYS A 35 -17.31 -3.30 -19.79
C LYS A 35 -17.30 -3.36 -18.26
N GLU A 36 -18.28 -2.74 -17.61
CA GLU A 36 -18.73 -3.22 -16.30
C GLU A 36 -18.79 -4.74 -16.42
N SER A 37 -18.10 -5.43 -15.51
CA SER A 37 -17.93 -6.87 -15.60
C SER A 37 -19.30 -7.54 -15.64
N ASP A 38 -19.69 -7.94 -16.85
CA ASP A 38 -20.88 -8.73 -17.18
C ASP A 38 -20.70 -10.19 -16.71
N LEU A 39 -20.03 -10.37 -15.58
CA LEU A 39 -20.01 -11.61 -14.83
C LEU A 39 -21.25 -11.54 -13.95
N GLY A 40 -22.34 -12.17 -14.38
CA GLY A 40 -23.59 -12.35 -13.62
C GLY A 40 -23.42 -13.21 -12.36
N ILE A 41 -22.37 -12.93 -11.59
CA ILE A 41 -22.17 -13.34 -10.21
C ILE A 41 -22.72 -12.16 -9.42
N ASP A 42 -23.79 -12.39 -8.67
CA ASP A 42 -24.33 -11.44 -7.71
C ASP A 42 -23.27 -11.31 -6.60
N ILE A 43 -22.26 -10.46 -6.83
CA ILE A 43 -21.22 -10.20 -5.84
C ILE A 43 -21.96 -9.51 -4.69
N THR A 44 -22.02 -10.17 -3.53
CA THR A 44 -22.68 -9.65 -2.33
C THR A 44 -21.94 -8.38 -1.88
N MET A 45 -22.25 -7.21 -2.45
CA MET A 45 -21.50 -5.99 -2.15
C MET A 45 -21.71 -5.57 -0.69
N TYR A 46 -20.75 -5.88 0.17
CA TYR A 46 -20.71 -5.34 1.53
C TYR A 46 -20.65 -3.80 1.47
N SER A 47 -21.43 -3.15 2.34
CA SER A 47 -21.32 -1.72 2.59
C SER A 47 -20.02 -1.39 3.29
N ASN A 48 -19.50 -0.16 3.14
CA ASN A 48 -18.27 0.25 3.83
C ASN A 48 -18.38 0.14 5.36
N ASN A 49 -19.59 0.24 5.93
CA ASN A 49 -19.82 0.03 7.35
C ASN A 49 -19.60 -1.44 7.75
N GLU A 50 -20.07 -2.38 6.94
CA GLU A 50 -19.80 -3.80 7.15
C GLU A 50 -18.32 -4.09 6.98
N LEU A 51 -17.69 -3.51 5.95
CA LEU A 51 -16.25 -3.62 5.72
C LEU A 51 -15.44 -3.10 6.92
N LYS A 52 -15.78 -1.92 7.44
CA LYS A 52 -15.15 -1.35 8.64
C LYS A 52 -15.35 -2.27 9.85
N HIS A 53 -16.57 -2.76 10.07
CA HIS A 53 -16.85 -3.66 11.18
C HIS A 53 -15.97 -4.91 11.15
N TYR A 54 -15.78 -5.52 9.97
CA TYR A 54 -14.92 -6.69 9.82
C TYR A 54 -13.44 -6.37 9.95
N HIS A 55 -13.00 -5.20 9.47
CA HIS A 55 -11.66 -4.69 9.70
C HIS A 55 -11.36 -4.57 11.19
N ASP A 56 -12.17 -3.78 11.92
CA ASP A 56 -12.02 -3.60 13.36
C ASP A 56 -12.06 -4.95 14.12
N LYS A 57 -12.89 -5.89 13.66
CA LYS A 57 -13.05 -7.21 14.29
C LYS A 57 -11.82 -8.11 14.15
N TYR A 58 -11.12 -8.07 13.01
CA TYR A 58 -10.08 -9.05 12.68
C TYR A 58 -8.66 -8.47 12.64
N GLU A 59 -8.49 -7.15 12.64
CA GLU A 59 -7.18 -6.48 12.59
C GLU A 59 -6.22 -7.02 13.66
N SER A 60 -6.63 -6.99 14.94
CA SER A 60 -5.80 -7.50 16.05
C SER A 60 -5.42 -8.98 15.88
N LEU A 61 -6.32 -9.80 15.32
CA LEU A 61 -6.04 -11.21 15.03
C LEU A 61 -4.98 -11.36 13.94
N MET A 62 -5.09 -10.58 12.85
CA MET A 62 -4.13 -10.61 11.74
C MET A 62 -2.75 -10.10 12.16
N ASN A 63 -2.70 -9.03 12.97
CA ASN A 63 -1.45 -8.48 13.48
C ASN A 63 -0.75 -9.43 14.44
N SER A 64 -1.52 -10.08 15.32
CA SER A 64 -0.98 -11.13 16.21
C SER A 64 -0.48 -12.35 15.44
N LEU A 65 -1.18 -12.76 14.37
CA LEU A 65 -0.73 -13.85 13.50
C LEU A 65 0.55 -13.49 12.73
N ARG A 66 0.66 -12.24 12.25
CA ARG A 66 1.90 -11.72 11.63
C ARG A 66 3.08 -11.82 12.59
N ALA A 67 2.89 -11.40 13.84
CA ALA A 67 3.93 -11.47 14.87
C ALA A 67 4.33 -12.93 15.16
N ASP A 68 3.37 -13.83 15.37
CA ASP A 68 3.63 -15.26 15.62
C ASP A 68 4.40 -15.91 14.47
N LEU A 69 4.04 -15.64 13.21
CA LEU A 69 4.79 -16.14 12.04
C LEU A 69 6.23 -15.60 12.02
N SER A 70 6.42 -14.32 12.34
CA SER A 70 7.75 -13.70 12.42
C SER A 70 8.63 -14.34 13.50
N GLU A 71 8.08 -14.64 14.67
CA GLU A 71 8.77 -15.36 15.75
C GLU A 71 9.23 -16.77 15.33
N HIS A 72 8.51 -17.39 14.40
CA HIS A 72 8.88 -18.67 13.80
C HIS A 72 9.82 -18.54 12.58
N GLY A 73 10.34 -17.34 12.31
CA GLY A 73 11.29 -17.09 11.23
C GLY A 73 10.66 -16.85 9.86
N TYR A 74 9.35 -16.60 9.80
CA TYR A 74 8.61 -16.31 8.57
C TYR A 74 8.17 -14.83 8.53
N PRO A 75 9.00 -13.92 7.97
CA PRO A 75 8.63 -12.51 7.80
C PRO A 75 7.63 -12.36 6.65
N LEU A 76 6.40 -12.82 6.90
CA LEU A 76 5.29 -12.82 5.94
C LEU A 76 4.29 -11.73 6.30
N THR A 77 3.68 -11.14 5.29
CA THR A 77 2.52 -10.27 5.47
C THR A 77 1.28 -11.12 5.68
N VAL A 78 0.40 -10.65 6.57
CA VAL A 78 -0.88 -11.28 6.87
C VAL A 78 -1.96 -10.23 6.64
N ASP A 79 -2.99 -10.62 5.91
CA ASP A 79 -4.19 -9.82 5.66
C ASP A 79 -5.40 -10.74 5.55
N PHE A 80 -6.57 -10.20 5.26
CA PHE A 80 -7.77 -10.98 5.07
C PHE A 80 -8.70 -10.44 3.98
N THR A 81 -9.58 -11.32 3.51
CA THR A 81 -10.70 -10.97 2.65
C THR A 81 -11.96 -11.69 3.11
N LEU A 82 -13.13 -11.10 2.83
CA LEU A 82 -14.40 -11.78 3.03
C LEU A 82 -14.79 -12.55 1.77
N LEU A 83 -15.22 -13.78 1.97
CA LEU A 83 -15.79 -14.64 0.94
C LEU A 83 -17.31 -14.44 0.88
N ASP A 84 -17.91 -14.82 -0.24
CA ASP A 84 -19.36 -14.69 -0.45
C ASP A 84 -20.21 -15.49 0.56
N ASP A 85 -19.61 -16.50 1.22
CA ASP A 85 -20.22 -17.31 2.27
C ASP A 85 -19.96 -16.77 3.68
N GLU A 86 -19.59 -15.49 3.80
CA GLU A 86 -19.25 -14.78 5.05
C GLU A 86 -18.00 -15.32 5.78
N LYS A 87 -17.30 -16.29 5.20
CA LYS A 87 -16.02 -16.76 5.74
C LYS A 87 -14.93 -15.73 5.49
N VAL A 88 -13.93 -15.79 6.36
CA VAL A 88 -12.74 -14.95 6.29
C VAL A 88 -11.64 -15.78 5.64
N GLU A 89 -11.14 -15.34 4.49
CA GLU A 89 -9.92 -15.90 3.91
C GLU A 89 -8.72 -15.10 4.43
N ILE A 90 -7.86 -15.76 5.21
CA ILE A 90 -6.57 -15.22 5.65
C ILE A 90 -5.57 -15.34 4.50
N LEU A 91 -5.03 -14.20 4.09
CA LEU A 91 -4.07 -14.07 3.02
C LEU A 91 -2.67 -13.91 3.63
N ILE A 92 -1.78 -14.87 3.34
CA ILE A 92 -0.41 -14.86 3.86
C ILE A 92 0.54 -14.78 2.68
N LYS A 93 1.40 -13.77 2.66
CA LYS A 93 2.25 -13.47 1.50
C LYS A 93 3.68 -13.18 1.93
N ARG A 94 4.64 -13.55 1.08
CA ARG A 94 6.02 -13.11 1.24
C ARG A 94 6.20 -11.79 0.50
N TYR A 95 6.58 -10.73 1.22
CA TYR A 95 6.96 -9.46 0.59
C TYR A 95 8.30 -9.66 -0.12
N GLU A 96 8.36 -9.22 -1.37
CA GLU A 96 9.52 -9.20 -2.28
C GLU A 96 10.74 -10.06 -1.90
N THR A 97 10.69 -11.32 -2.32
CA THR A 97 11.93 -12.06 -2.61
C THR A 97 11.75 -12.80 -3.93
N ASN A 98 12.83 -12.90 -4.71
CA ASN A 98 12.87 -13.82 -5.86
C ASN A 98 12.70 -15.30 -5.44
N GLU A 99 12.65 -15.55 -4.13
CA GLU A 99 12.53 -16.87 -3.51
C GLU A 99 11.10 -17.14 -3.06
N LYS A 100 10.37 -17.83 -3.92
CA LYS A 100 9.08 -18.43 -3.59
C LYS A 100 9.22 -19.38 -2.40
N LEU A 101 8.24 -19.35 -1.48
CA LEU A 101 8.06 -20.38 -0.47
C LEU A 101 8.03 -21.75 -1.13
N LYS A 102 8.89 -22.64 -0.65
CA LYS A 102 8.93 -24.05 -1.06
C LYS A 102 7.70 -24.76 -0.50
N SER A 103 7.35 -25.89 -1.11
CA SER A 103 6.14 -26.64 -0.72
C SER A 103 6.14 -27.09 0.74
N ASN A 104 7.30 -27.33 1.35
CA ASN A 104 7.41 -27.64 2.77
C ASN A 104 7.14 -26.42 3.65
N GLU A 105 7.66 -25.25 3.29
CA GLU A 105 7.42 -23.99 4.02
C GLU A 105 5.95 -23.59 3.96
N LEU A 106 5.27 -23.77 2.81
CA LEU A 106 3.83 -23.52 2.69
C LEU A 106 3.02 -24.34 3.70
N LYS A 107 3.31 -25.65 3.81
CA LYS A 107 2.63 -26.54 4.75
C LYS A 107 2.92 -26.18 6.21
N GLU A 108 4.15 -25.77 6.49
CA GLU A 108 4.57 -25.36 7.83
C GLU A 108 3.84 -24.08 8.26
N VAL A 109 3.78 -23.07 7.38
CA VAL A 109 3.02 -21.84 7.61
C VAL A 109 1.53 -22.14 7.80
N GLU A 110 0.91 -22.96 6.95
CA GLU A 110 -0.50 -23.37 7.13
C GLU A 110 -0.75 -24.04 8.49
N GLN A 111 0.18 -24.87 8.95
CA GLN A 111 0.09 -25.55 10.25
C GLN A 111 0.27 -24.57 11.43
N LEU A 112 1.21 -23.63 11.33
CA LEU A 112 1.40 -22.57 12.33
C LEU A 112 0.13 -21.73 12.47
N VAL A 113 -0.45 -21.29 11.35
CA VAL A 113 -1.68 -20.49 11.33
C VAL A 113 -2.85 -21.27 11.94
N SER A 114 -3.02 -22.54 11.57
CA SER A 114 -4.07 -23.39 12.14
C SER A 114 -3.92 -23.56 13.66
N THR A 115 -2.67 -23.73 14.10
CA THR A 115 -2.33 -23.85 15.54
C THR A 115 -2.60 -22.53 16.27
N PHE A 116 -2.24 -21.41 15.67
CA PHE A 116 -2.50 -20.08 16.20
C PHE A 116 -4.00 -19.83 16.37
N LEU A 117 -4.81 -20.07 15.33
CA LEU A 117 -6.27 -19.88 15.40
C LEU A 117 -6.90 -20.75 16.49
N ALA A 118 -6.46 -22.01 16.64
CA ALA A 118 -6.93 -22.88 17.71
C ALA A 118 -6.59 -22.34 19.12
N LYS A 119 -5.39 -21.75 19.30
CA LYS A 119 -4.98 -21.12 20.57
C LYS A 119 -5.83 -19.88 20.88
N GLN A 120 -6.21 -19.10 19.87
CA GLN A 120 -7.04 -17.90 20.03
C GLN A 120 -8.51 -18.20 20.32
N LYS A 121 -8.92 -19.49 20.38
CA LYS A 121 -10.30 -19.93 20.65
C LYS A 121 -11.33 -19.35 19.66
N VAL A 122 -10.90 -19.02 18.45
CA VAL A 122 -11.80 -18.67 17.35
C VAL A 122 -12.32 -19.94 16.68
N ASP A 123 -13.48 -19.87 16.03
CA ASP A 123 -14.03 -20.99 15.27
C ASP A 123 -13.23 -21.19 13.97
N PRO A 124 -12.47 -22.30 13.81
CA PRO A 124 -11.65 -22.52 12.63
C PRO A 124 -12.46 -22.65 11.34
N SER A 125 -13.75 -23.03 11.44
CA SER A 125 -14.61 -23.20 10.26
C SER A 125 -14.98 -21.88 9.58
N MET A 126 -14.80 -20.76 10.29
CA MET A 126 -14.97 -19.40 9.77
C MET A 126 -13.79 -18.94 8.91
N PHE A 127 -12.66 -19.66 8.95
CA PHE A 127 -11.43 -19.24 8.29
C PHE A 127 -11.04 -20.18 7.16
N LYS A 128 -10.61 -19.59 6.05
CA LYS A 128 -9.88 -20.25 4.97
C LYS A 128 -8.46 -19.69 4.95
N ILE A 129 -7.45 -20.54 4.89
CA ILE A 129 -6.05 -20.09 4.85
C ILE A 129 -5.56 -20.15 3.41
N SER A 130 -4.99 -19.06 2.92
CA SER A 130 -4.42 -18.95 1.59
C SER A 130 -3.01 -18.37 1.68
N VAL A 131 -2.01 -19.24 1.49
CA VAL A 131 -0.59 -18.86 1.47
C VAL A 131 -0.15 -18.73 0.01
N SER A 132 0.34 -17.55 -0.37
CA SER A 132 0.77 -17.28 -1.74
C SER A 132 2.14 -16.62 -1.80
N ASN A 133 2.79 -16.81 -2.96
CA ASN A 133 4.08 -16.21 -3.29
C ASN A 133 3.93 -14.92 -4.10
N THR A 134 2.72 -14.38 -4.22
CA THR A 134 2.42 -13.32 -5.20
C THR A 134 1.50 -12.27 -4.65
N THR A 135 1.80 -11.03 -5.02
CA THR A 135 0.91 -9.87 -4.99
C THR A 135 -0.20 -9.97 -6.03
N GLN A 136 -0.10 -10.91 -7.00
CA GLN A 136 -1.11 -11.06 -8.05
C GLN A 136 -2.49 -11.32 -7.46
N PRO A 137 -3.54 -10.74 -8.06
CA PRO A 137 -4.88 -10.87 -7.53
C PRO A 137 -5.35 -12.31 -7.54
N VAL A 138 -5.37 -12.91 -6.35
CA VAL A 138 -6.06 -14.17 -6.11
C VAL A 138 -7.56 -13.84 -6.09
N LEU A 139 -8.23 -14.28 -7.15
CA LEU A 139 -9.69 -14.36 -7.36
C LEU A 139 -10.46 -13.07 -7.71
N LYS A 140 -11.26 -13.18 -8.78
CA LYS A 140 -12.21 -12.18 -9.32
C LYS A 140 -13.58 -12.23 -8.62
N THR A 141 -13.72 -13.00 -7.54
CA THR A 141 -15.01 -13.48 -7.01
C THR A 141 -15.16 -13.27 -5.51
N ALA A 142 -14.42 -12.33 -4.92
CA ALA A 142 -14.57 -11.99 -3.51
C ALA A 142 -14.42 -10.47 -3.36
N ASN A 143 -15.25 -9.86 -2.52
CA ASN A 143 -15.08 -8.47 -2.13
C ASN A 143 -13.78 -8.33 -1.34
N ARG A 144 -12.70 -8.04 -2.06
CA ARG A 144 -11.36 -7.97 -1.47
C ARG A 144 -11.29 -6.78 -0.52
N LEU A 145 -11.18 -7.11 0.77
CA LEU A 145 -10.97 -6.18 1.87
C LEU A 145 -9.50 -5.80 2.09
N SER A 146 -8.59 -6.29 1.26
CA SER A 146 -7.18 -5.96 1.41
C SER A 146 -6.91 -4.58 0.79
N TYR A 147 -7.15 -3.54 1.59
CA TYR A 147 -6.67 -2.20 1.28
C TYR A 147 -5.14 -2.15 1.23
N ARG A 148 -4.45 -3.09 1.89
CA ARG A 148 -3.01 -3.31 1.73
C ARG A 148 -2.64 -3.72 0.31
N ASP A 149 -3.42 -4.59 -0.33
CA ASP A 149 -3.21 -4.92 -1.74
C ASP A 149 -3.49 -3.73 -2.65
N LEU A 150 -4.52 -2.94 -2.34
CA LEU A 150 -4.80 -1.72 -3.10
C LEU A 150 -3.64 -0.72 -3.02
N THR A 151 -3.16 -0.43 -1.82
CA THR A 151 -2.02 0.48 -1.61
C THR A 151 -0.76 -0.06 -2.26
N GLU A 152 -0.53 -1.37 -2.22
CA GLU A 152 0.58 -2.03 -2.91
C GLU A 152 0.48 -1.94 -4.44
N TYR A 153 -0.70 -2.16 -5.04
CA TYR A 153 -0.85 -2.00 -6.49
C TYR A 153 -0.64 -0.56 -6.96
N ILE A 154 -1.12 0.41 -6.17
CA ILE A 154 -0.88 1.82 -6.46
C ILE A 154 0.62 2.10 -6.34
N SER A 155 1.25 1.60 -5.28
CA SER A 155 2.68 1.80 -5.03
C SER A 155 3.54 1.25 -6.17
N ASN A 156 3.31 0.00 -6.58
CA ASN A 156 4.03 -0.60 -7.71
C ASN A 156 3.88 0.20 -9.00
N ALA A 157 2.66 0.69 -9.29
CA ALA A 157 2.42 1.49 -10.48
C ALA A 157 3.11 2.87 -10.43
N LEU A 158 3.25 3.47 -9.25
CA LEU A 158 4.00 4.71 -9.07
C LEU A 158 5.51 4.48 -9.27
N ILE A 159 6.04 3.38 -8.72
CA ILE A 159 7.45 2.99 -8.88
C ILE A 159 7.77 2.72 -10.35
N ASP A 160 6.89 2.02 -11.08
CA ASP A 160 7.05 1.74 -12.52
C ASP A 160 7.16 3.04 -13.35
N GLU A 161 6.53 4.13 -12.89
CA GLU A 161 6.57 5.47 -13.52
C GLU A 161 7.70 6.35 -12.93
N GLY A 162 8.56 5.81 -12.07
CA GLY A 162 9.70 6.50 -11.47
C GLY A 162 9.33 7.49 -10.35
N ILE A 163 8.13 7.37 -9.79
CA ILE A 163 7.69 8.15 -8.64
C ILE A 163 8.09 7.36 -7.39
N GLU A 164 8.89 7.98 -6.53
CA GLU A 164 9.48 7.34 -5.34
C GLU A 164 9.32 8.24 -4.09
N GLY A 165 9.67 7.69 -2.92
CA GLY A 165 9.78 8.46 -1.68
C GLY A 165 8.45 8.93 -1.10
N TYR A 166 7.37 8.18 -1.28
CA TYR A 166 6.05 8.47 -0.71
C TYR A 166 5.65 7.43 0.32
N HIS A 167 4.67 7.78 1.16
CA HIS A 167 3.95 6.85 2.02
C HIS A 167 2.50 6.75 1.56
N ILE A 168 1.92 5.55 1.54
CA ILE A 168 0.51 5.33 1.23
C ILE A 168 -0.16 4.69 2.43
N ASP A 169 -1.24 5.33 2.86
CA ASP A 169 -2.14 4.84 3.90
C ASP A 169 -3.59 4.85 3.39
N TYR A 170 -4.52 4.31 4.17
CA TYR A 170 -5.93 4.32 3.86
C TYR A 170 -6.82 4.53 5.09
N GLU A 171 -7.98 5.13 4.87
CA GLU A 171 -9.01 5.33 5.89
C GLU A 171 -10.36 4.84 5.35
N ILE A 172 -11.00 3.91 6.05
CA ILE A 172 -12.32 3.39 5.68
C ILE A 172 -13.41 4.29 6.28
N LEU A 173 -14.07 5.10 5.44
CA LEU A 173 -15.20 5.95 5.84
C LEU A 173 -16.54 5.27 5.48
N PRO A 174 -17.65 5.65 6.14
CA PRO A 174 -18.97 5.04 5.92
C PRO A 174 -19.47 5.01 4.47
N LEU A 175 -19.02 5.94 3.63
CA LEU A 175 -19.47 6.06 2.23
C LEU A 175 -18.34 5.88 1.21
N THR A 176 -17.10 6.12 1.62
CA THR A 176 -15.93 6.06 0.74
C THR A 176 -14.73 5.49 1.47
N THR A 177 -13.76 4.94 0.76
CA THR A 177 -12.42 4.72 1.30
C THR A 177 -11.54 5.85 0.82
N LYS A 178 -10.73 6.39 1.71
CA LYS A 178 -9.74 7.39 1.38
C LYS A 178 -8.37 6.71 1.27
N ILE A 179 -7.68 6.91 0.15
CA ILE A 179 -6.27 6.55 0.01
C ILE A 179 -5.48 7.84 0.22
N ILE A 180 -4.60 7.84 1.20
CA ILE A 180 -3.81 9.00 1.60
C ILE A 180 -2.38 8.75 1.13
N MET A 181 -1.92 9.51 0.15
CA MET A 181 -0.54 9.46 -0.33
C MET A 181 0.22 10.69 0.15
N GLN A 182 1.20 10.47 1.01
CA GLN A 182 2.04 11.50 1.63
C GLN A 182 3.38 11.57 0.92
N PHE A 183 3.77 12.77 0.48
CA PHE A 183 5.03 13.05 -0.19
C PHE A 183 5.94 13.96 0.67
N PRO A 184 7.27 13.87 0.54
CA PRO A 184 8.22 14.72 1.28
C PRO A 184 8.03 16.20 0.95
N ASN A 185 7.77 16.51 -0.32
CA ASN A 185 7.63 17.88 -0.81
C ASN A 185 6.20 18.14 -1.32
N PRO A 186 5.75 19.41 -1.32
CA PRO A 186 4.55 19.78 -2.05
C PRO A 186 4.65 19.36 -3.51
N LEU A 187 3.59 18.75 -4.02
CA LEU A 187 3.50 18.35 -5.42
C LEU A 187 2.99 19.51 -6.27
N GLU A 188 3.62 19.72 -7.43
CA GLU A 188 3.10 20.62 -8.45
C GLU A 188 1.75 20.11 -8.99
N PRO A 189 0.86 20.99 -9.49
CA PRO A 189 -0.45 20.58 -10.00
C PRO A 189 -0.39 19.48 -11.05
N SER A 190 0.61 19.51 -11.95
CA SER A 190 0.79 18.48 -12.98
C SER A 190 1.17 17.12 -12.39
N GLN A 191 2.01 17.09 -11.34
CA GLN A 191 2.39 15.85 -10.65
C GLN A 191 1.18 15.27 -9.90
N LYS A 192 0.37 16.12 -9.27
CA LYS A 192 -0.87 15.68 -8.62
C LYS A 192 -1.82 15.01 -9.60
N GLU A 193 -2.00 15.61 -10.77
CA GLU A 193 -2.84 15.06 -11.83
C GLU A 193 -2.30 13.71 -12.34
N GLU A 194 -0.99 13.62 -12.57
CA GLU A 194 -0.34 12.38 -13.00
C GLU A 194 -0.52 11.24 -11.99
N ILE A 195 -0.21 11.49 -10.71
CA ILE A 195 -0.35 10.51 -9.62
C ILE A 195 -1.81 10.06 -9.49
N GLN A 196 -2.75 11.01 -9.57
CA GLN A 196 -4.18 10.67 -9.56
C GLN A 196 -4.52 9.75 -10.74
N GLN A 197 -4.09 10.08 -11.96
CA GLN A 197 -4.35 9.25 -13.14
C GLN A 197 -3.75 7.84 -13.02
N ILE A 198 -2.55 7.70 -12.44
CA ILE A 198 -1.92 6.40 -12.20
C ILE A 198 -2.79 5.57 -11.24
N ALA A 199 -3.16 6.13 -10.09
CA ALA A 199 -3.99 5.45 -9.11
C ALA A 199 -5.38 5.09 -9.68
N GLU A 200 -6.00 5.98 -10.47
CA GLU A 200 -7.25 5.67 -11.17
C GLU A 200 -7.13 4.48 -12.14
N LYS A 201 -6.04 4.43 -12.91
CA LYS A 201 -5.78 3.33 -13.85
C LYS A 201 -5.66 2.01 -13.10
N VAL A 202 -4.97 1.99 -11.96
CA VAL A 202 -4.83 0.82 -11.09
C VAL A 202 -6.19 0.37 -10.56
N LEU A 203 -7.00 1.31 -10.06
CA LEU A 203 -8.33 1.03 -9.53
C LEU A 203 -9.24 0.39 -10.58
N LYS A 204 -9.28 0.98 -11.79
CA LYS A 204 -10.06 0.46 -12.93
C LYS A 204 -9.55 -0.91 -13.40
N LYS A 205 -8.23 -1.08 -13.53
CA LYS A 205 -7.60 -2.34 -13.98
C LYS A 205 -7.90 -3.51 -13.06
N ASN A 206 -8.03 -3.26 -11.76
CA ASN A 206 -8.22 -4.30 -10.74
C ASN A 206 -9.67 -4.43 -10.25
N ASN A 207 -10.64 -3.81 -10.94
CA ASN A 207 -12.07 -3.84 -10.59
C ASN A 207 -12.38 -3.36 -9.16
N PHE A 208 -11.58 -2.44 -8.63
CA PHE A 208 -11.97 -1.76 -7.39
C PHE A 208 -13.13 -0.80 -7.66
N ALA A 209 -14.01 -0.61 -6.69
CA ALA A 209 -15.13 0.32 -6.77
C ALA A 209 -14.63 1.77 -6.77
N TYR A 210 -14.07 2.22 -7.90
CA TYR A 210 -13.41 3.52 -8.07
C TYR A 210 -14.29 4.69 -7.58
N GLY A 211 -15.60 4.66 -7.86
CA GLY A 211 -16.53 5.70 -7.39
C GLY A 211 -16.72 5.77 -5.86
N LYS A 212 -16.21 4.79 -5.11
CA LYS A 212 -16.19 4.75 -3.65
C LYS A 212 -14.79 5.03 -3.08
N ILE A 213 -13.80 5.35 -3.90
CA ILE A 213 -12.42 5.58 -3.45
C ILE A 213 -12.03 7.04 -3.73
N GLN A 214 -11.56 7.74 -2.70
CA GLN A 214 -11.04 9.09 -2.78
C GLN A 214 -9.53 9.06 -2.64
N ILE A 215 -8.82 9.68 -3.59
CA ILE A 215 -7.37 9.81 -3.53
C ILE A 215 -7.02 11.19 -2.96
N GLN A 216 -6.43 11.21 -1.78
CA GLN A 216 -5.88 12.41 -1.17
C GLN A 216 -4.36 12.42 -1.33
N LEU A 217 -3.84 13.44 -2.01
CA LEU A 217 -2.40 13.69 -2.08
C LEU A 217 -2.05 14.78 -1.07
N THR A 218 -1.15 14.46 -0.16
CA THR A 218 -0.66 15.38 0.87
C THR A 218 0.86 15.37 0.87
N ASN A 219 1.43 16.28 1.63
CA ASN A 219 2.84 16.27 1.98
C ASN A 219 3.01 16.10 3.49
N PHE A 220 4.11 15.46 3.91
CA PHE A 220 4.49 15.34 5.32
C PHE A 220 4.62 16.73 5.98
N LEU A 221 4.97 17.73 5.17
CA LEU A 221 5.10 19.13 5.58
C LEU A 221 3.76 19.86 5.78
N SER A 222 2.58 19.28 5.55
CA SER A 222 1.31 20.00 5.77
C SER A 222 1.07 20.43 7.24
N LYS A 223 1.75 19.81 8.23
CA LYS A 223 1.84 20.36 9.60
C LYS A 223 2.89 21.48 9.74
N ALA A 224 3.94 21.46 8.91
CA ALA A 224 5.03 22.43 8.86
C ALA A 224 4.73 23.68 8.01
N GLU A 225 3.74 23.63 7.10
CA GLU A 225 3.38 24.69 6.15
C GLU A 225 2.87 26.01 6.78
N ASN A 226 2.72 26.06 8.11
CA ASN A 226 2.49 27.31 8.85
C ASN A 226 3.79 27.97 9.35
N LEU A 227 4.97 27.43 9.03
CA LEU A 227 6.26 27.99 9.45
C LEU A 227 6.78 28.97 8.37
N PRO A 228 7.25 30.18 8.76
CA PRO A 228 7.82 31.13 7.81
C PRO A 228 8.97 30.51 6.99
N ASN A 229 9.10 30.88 5.71
CA ASN A 229 10.09 30.34 4.75
C ASN A 229 11.52 30.10 5.29
N LEU A 230 11.98 30.88 6.27
CA LEU A 230 13.29 30.70 6.91
C LEU A 230 13.43 29.34 7.63
N LYS A 231 12.34 28.84 8.21
CA LYS A 231 12.31 27.57 8.95
C LYS A 231 12.23 26.35 8.04
N GLN A 232 11.74 26.49 6.81
CA GLN A 232 11.66 25.37 5.87
C GLN A 232 13.03 24.93 5.36
N ALA A 233 13.95 25.88 5.15
CA ALA A 233 15.33 25.56 4.77
C ALA A 233 16.06 24.81 5.89
N GLU A 234 15.84 25.20 7.15
CA GLU A 234 16.38 24.51 8.32
C GLU A 234 15.83 23.08 8.45
N VAL A 235 14.52 22.89 8.18
CA VAL A 235 13.90 21.56 8.14
C VAL A 235 14.51 20.68 7.05
N ASN A 236 14.66 21.21 5.83
CA ASN A 236 15.23 20.47 4.72
C ASN A 236 16.69 20.08 4.98
N GLN A 237 17.49 21.00 5.50
CA GLN A 237 18.88 20.72 5.88
C GLN A 237 18.95 19.62 6.94
N LEU A 238 18.11 19.70 7.98
CA LEU A 238 18.08 18.68 9.02
C LEU A 238 17.66 17.32 8.45
N TYR A 239 16.66 17.28 7.57
CA TYR A 239 16.23 16.06 6.90
C TYR A 239 17.38 15.42 6.10
N GLU A 240 18.11 16.19 5.31
CA GLU A 240 19.29 15.71 4.56
C GLU A 240 20.40 15.20 5.50
N GLU A 241 20.64 15.89 6.62
CA GLU A 241 21.64 15.48 7.61
C GLU A 241 21.29 14.17 8.32
N LEU A 242 19.99 13.93 8.56
CA LEU A 242 19.49 12.70 9.17
C LEU A 242 19.55 11.50 8.21
N GLN A 243 19.33 11.73 6.91
CA GLN A 243 19.21 10.67 5.90
C GLN A 243 20.46 10.37 5.06
N LYS A 244 21.51 11.20 5.14
CA LYS A 244 22.76 10.93 4.41
C LYS A 244 23.32 9.54 4.71
N ASP A 245 24.08 8.99 3.77
CA ASP A 245 24.85 7.75 3.98
C ASP A 245 25.75 7.86 5.22
N ASP A 246 25.78 6.81 6.04
CA ASP A 246 26.42 6.82 7.36
C ASP A 246 25.89 7.90 8.32
N GLY A 247 24.71 8.45 8.03
CA GLY A 247 23.99 9.43 8.84
C GLY A 247 23.27 8.82 10.03
N PHE A 248 22.43 9.62 10.68
CA PHE A 248 21.74 9.21 11.90
C PHE A 248 20.86 7.98 11.68
N MET A 249 19.95 8.04 10.68
CA MET A 249 18.97 6.97 10.45
C MET A 249 19.63 5.65 10.05
N ASP A 250 20.67 5.72 9.21
CA ASP A 250 21.42 4.55 8.75
C ASP A 250 22.20 3.87 9.89
N GLN A 251 22.89 4.65 10.74
CA GLN A 251 23.61 4.05 11.87
C GLN A 251 22.68 3.50 12.95
N VAL A 252 21.55 4.16 13.21
CA VAL A 252 20.53 3.65 14.14
C VAL A 252 19.94 2.34 13.60
N GLY A 253 19.58 2.29 12.32
CA GLY A 253 19.08 1.07 11.67
C GLY A 253 20.06 -0.10 11.77
N ARG A 254 21.37 0.15 11.61
CA ARG A 254 22.39 -0.91 11.78
C ARG A 254 22.48 -1.43 13.22
N GLU A 255 22.42 -0.56 14.22
CA GLU A 255 22.49 -1.00 15.61
C GLU A 255 21.23 -1.73 16.06
N LEU A 256 20.07 -1.30 15.60
CA LEU A 256 18.82 -2.02 15.83
C LEU A 256 18.86 -3.41 15.22
N ASN A 257 19.32 -3.53 13.97
CA ASN A 257 19.52 -4.84 13.33
C ASN A 257 20.48 -5.74 14.11
N LYS A 258 21.59 -5.20 14.66
CA LYS A 258 22.52 -5.95 15.51
C LYS A 258 21.89 -6.43 16.81
N ALA A 259 20.99 -5.64 17.39
CA ALA A 259 20.23 -5.98 18.58
C ALA A 259 19.05 -6.95 18.29
N GLY A 260 18.87 -7.39 17.04
CA GLY A 260 17.85 -8.35 16.65
C GLY A 260 16.50 -7.71 16.29
N PHE A 261 16.44 -6.38 16.19
CA PHE A 261 15.27 -5.66 15.70
C PHE A 261 15.29 -5.66 14.18
N MET A 262 14.47 -6.52 13.55
CA MET A 262 14.20 -6.49 12.11
C MET A 262 12.90 -5.71 11.85
N GLY A 263 13.01 -4.47 11.42
CA GLY A 263 11.86 -3.56 11.21
C GLY A 263 12.29 -2.28 10.54
N SER A 264 11.34 -1.60 9.88
CA SER A 264 11.59 -0.29 9.28
C SER A 264 11.42 0.81 10.32
N ILE A 265 12.42 1.68 10.44
CA ILE A 265 12.25 2.96 11.12
C ILE A 265 11.78 3.94 10.07
N SER A 266 10.66 4.60 10.30
CA SER A 266 10.29 5.78 9.53
C SER A 266 10.36 7.00 10.44
N GLY A 267 10.57 8.17 9.84
CA GLY A 267 10.71 9.40 10.59
C GLY A 267 10.18 10.58 9.79
N THR A 268 9.50 11.49 10.48
CA THR A 268 9.02 12.75 9.92
C THR A 268 9.63 13.91 10.67
N VAL A 269 10.22 14.86 9.95
CA VAL A 269 10.73 16.11 10.52
C VAL A 269 9.67 17.20 10.28
N TYR A 270 8.97 17.62 11.33
CA TYR A 270 7.99 18.70 11.26
C TYR A 270 8.64 20.07 11.46
N ALA A 271 9.63 20.14 12.35
CA ALA A 271 10.45 21.32 12.62
C ALA A 271 11.84 20.90 13.13
N PRO A 272 12.83 21.79 13.22
CA PRO A 272 14.15 21.46 13.79
C PRO A 272 14.08 20.96 15.25
N ASN A 273 12.98 21.26 15.93
CA ASN A 273 12.68 20.88 17.30
C ASN A 273 11.45 19.96 17.44
N ASP A 274 10.99 19.35 16.34
CA ASP A 274 9.83 18.47 16.31
C ASP A 274 10.03 17.39 15.23
N ILE A 275 10.51 16.23 15.67
CA ILE A 275 10.91 15.08 14.85
C ILE A 275 10.18 13.87 15.42
N GLU A 276 9.26 13.29 14.65
CA GLU A 276 8.58 12.06 15.04
C GLU A 276 9.27 10.86 14.39
N LEU A 277 9.62 9.86 15.19
CA LEU A 277 10.16 8.57 14.73
C LEU A 277 9.14 7.48 15.02
N PHE A 278 8.83 6.66 14.02
CA PHE A 278 7.85 5.59 14.11
C PHE A 278 8.51 4.23 14.01
N PHE A 279 8.06 3.33 14.88
CA PHE A 279 8.57 1.97 14.99
C PHE A 279 7.40 0.97 14.94
N ASP A 280 7.34 0.16 13.89
CA ASP A 280 6.41 -0.98 13.77
C ASP A 280 6.95 -2.15 14.62
N TYR A 281 6.75 -2.06 15.94
CA TYR A 281 7.10 -3.11 16.89
C TYR A 281 5.94 -3.42 17.83
N PRO A 282 5.69 -4.71 18.15
CA PRO A 282 4.67 -5.10 19.11
C PRO A 282 4.92 -4.46 20.48
N ASN A 283 3.85 -4.31 21.27
CA ASN A 283 3.82 -3.65 22.58
C ASN A 283 4.59 -4.45 23.66
N ASP A 284 5.91 -4.54 23.49
CA ASP A 284 6.86 -5.20 24.37
C ASP A 284 7.74 -4.11 25.01
N VAL A 285 7.51 -3.85 26.30
CA VAL A 285 8.12 -2.74 27.04
C VAL A 285 9.65 -2.85 27.06
N GLU A 286 10.20 -4.06 27.23
CA GLU A 286 11.65 -4.25 27.30
C GLU A 286 12.31 -3.90 25.95
N LYS A 287 11.66 -4.26 24.84
CA LYS A 287 12.11 -3.91 23.49
C LYS A 287 12.00 -2.41 23.22
N GLN A 288 10.92 -1.78 23.65
CA GLN A 288 10.74 -0.33 23.51
C GLN A 288 11.81 0.45 24.28
N GLU A 289 12.15 0.01 25.50
CA GLU A 289 13.24 0.58 26.30
C GLU A 289 14.60 0.44 25.60
N GLU A 290 14.88 -0.73 25.01
CA GLU A 290 16.12 -0.95 24.29
C GLU A 290 16.22 -0.10 23.01
N ILE A 291 15.15 0.00 22.23
CA ILE A 291 15.08 0.87 21.05
C ILE A 291 15.31 2.33 21.45
N THR A 292 14.64 2.78 22.51
CA THR A 292 14.79 4.14 23.05
C THR A 292 16.23 4.41 23.46
N ARG A 293 16.87 3.49 24.19
CA ARG A 293 18.28 3.58 24.59
C ARG A 293 19.21 3.69 23.37
N ILE A 294 18.97 2.90 22.32
CA ILE A 294 19.77 2.98 21.08
C ILE A 294 19.61 4.37 20.46
N LEU A 295 18.38 4.88 20.35
CA LEU A 295 18.12 6.21 19.79
C LEU A 295 18.79 7.32 20.58
N GLU A 296 18.64 7.36 21.89
CA GLU A 296 19.24 8.39 22.76
C GLU A 296 20.77 8.44 22.65
N ASN A 297 21.41 7.27 22.55
CA ASN A 297 22.86 7.18 22.33
C ASN A 297 23.26 7.84 21.01
N TYR A 298 22.47 7.63 19.95
CA TYR A 298 22.74 8.17 18.63
C TYR A 298 22.39 9.65 18.50
N ILE A 299 21.31 10.10 19.13
CA ILE A 299 20.96 11.52 19.25
C ILE A 299 22.13 12.27 19.88
N THR A 300 22.66 11.75 20.98
CA THR A 300 23.83 12.31 21.67
C THR A 300 25.08 12.27 20.79
N LYS A 301 25.35 11.13 20.13
CA LYS A 301 26.52 10.95 19.26
C LYS A 301 26.56 11.94 18.10
N PHE A 302 25.40 12.25 17.53
CA PHE A 302 25.25 13.19 16.42
C PHE A 302 25.05 14.64 16.89
N ASN A 303 25.11 14.92 18.20
CA ASN A 303 24.90 16.23 18.80
C ASN A 303 23.55 16.86 18.38
N LEU A 304 22.51 16.03 18.33
CA LEU A 304 21.14 16.43 18.01
C LEU A 304 20.40 16.84 19.28
N ASN A 305 19.37 17.68 19.14
CA ASN A 305 18.55 18.08 20.27
C ASN A 305 17.62 16.93 20.68
N ALA A 306 17.87 16.30 21.83
CA ALA A 306 17.05 15.19 22.32
C ALA A 306 15.57 15.57 22.52
N ASP A 307 15.31 16.80 22.97
CA ASP A 307 13.94 17.28 23.19
C ASP A 307 13.14 17.42 21.88
N ALA A 308 13.82 17.40 20.73
CA ALA A 308 13.19 17.43 19.43
C ALA A 308 12.59 16.08 19.01
N PHE A 309 13.02 14.97 19.61
CA PHE A 309 12.64 13.63 19.17
C PHE A 309 11.43 13.11 19.96
N HIS A 310 10.42 12.68 19.21
CA HIS A 310 9.22 12.05 19.71
C HIS A 310 9.16 10.64 19.15
N ILE A 311 9.51 9.67 19.99
CA ILE A 311 9.53 8.25 19.62
C ILE A 311 8.13 7.70 19.82
N LYS A 312 7.52 7.24 18.72
CA LYS A 312 6.24 6.57 18.72
C LYS A 312 6.47 5.12 18.33
N PHE A 313 6.12 4.24 19.24
CA PHE A 313 5.89 2.85 18.89
C PHE A 313 4.48 2.80 18.34
N ASP A 314 4.32 2.24 17.15
CA ASP A 314 2.99 2.06 16.58
C ASP A 314 2.29 1.00 17.44
N VAL A 315 1.62 1.48 18.47
CA VAL A 315 0.71 0.69 19.27
C VAL A 315 -0.58 0.79 18.48
N ASP A 316 -0.97 -0.28 17.78
CA ASP A 316 -2.37 -0.42 17.39
C ASP A 316 -3.20 -0.10 18.64
N GLU A 317 -3.83 1.07 18.70
CA GLU A 317 -4.50 1.57 19.89
C GLU A 317 -5.71 0.66 20.16
N LEU A 318 -5.47 -0.39 20.96
CA LEU A 318 -6.50 -1.19 21.59
C LEU A 318 -7.21 -0.31 22.62
N ASN A 319 -8.35 0.28 22.24
CA ASN A 319 -9.44 0.65 23.15
C ASN A 319 -10.76 0.09 22.64
#